data_AF-A0A939B9T1-F1
#
_entry.id   AF-A0A939B9T1-F1
#
_cell.length_a   1.000
_cell.length_b   1.000
_cell.length_c   1.000
_cell.angle_alpha   90.00
_cell.angle_beta   90.00
_cell.angle_gamma   90.00
#
_symmetry.space_group_name_H-M   'P 1'
#
loop_
_entity.id
_entity.type
_entity.pdbx_description
1 polymer ?
#
loop_
_entity_poly.entity_id
_entity_poly.type
_entity_poly.pdbx_seq_one_letter_code
_entity_poly.pdbx_strand_id
1 'polypeptide(L)'
;MARNAESDEPEGADEFGLPRPQQYEGPYFDVRDYLGEAYAEAKSLEEAIEMRGADAFAQEVDPADFLEEASPDETRLGIAELWAESTWHEGASSRDVERERAVAAIQEGDILEVQRCPTEQSGYGYVFILTDGTVLPYTPFHDYDDQFFRRAIDGCRDGERLVCRVRSVVCHGGDHDVPVDSDFCWRVYSCKVTVVRRR
;
A
#
# COMPACT_ATOMS: atom_id res chain seq x y z
N MET A 1 -4.92 -39.75 30.37
CA MET A 1 -5.47 -38.38 30.49
C MET A 1 -4.62 -37.51 29.59
N ALA A 2 -5.25 -36.93 28.57
CA ALA A 2 -4.59 -36.23 27.48
C ALA A 2 -3.91 -34.95 27.98
N ARG A 3 -2.71 -34.68 27.47
CA ARG A 3 -2.04 -33.38 27.60
C ARG A 3 -2.82 -32.41 26.71
N ASN A 4 -3.34 -31.33 27.31
CA ASN A 4 -3.82 -30.20 26.54
C ASN A 4 -2.63 -29.64 25.76
N ALA A 5 -2.73 -29.67 24.42
CA ALA A 5 -1.88 -28.88 23.58
C ALA A 5 -2.29 -27.42 23.80
N GLU A 6 -1.42 -26.64 24.43
CA GLU A 6 -1.48 -25.18 24.32
C GLU A 6 -1.31 -24.86 22.84
N SER A 7 -2.32 -24.20 22.28
CA SER A 7 -2.30 -23.68 20.93
C SER A 7 -1.25 -22.57 20.85
N ASP A 8 -0.15 -22.82 20.15
CA ASP A 8 0.85 -21.84 19.73
C ASP A 8 0.27 -20.87 18.67
N GLU A 9 -0.91 -20.28 18.92
CA GLU A 9 -1.39 -19.16 18.11
C GLU A 9 -0.62 -17.92 18.56
N PRO A 10 0.17 -17.27 17.68
CA PRO A 10 0.86 -16.04 18.04
C PRO A 10 -0.19 -14.98 18.42
N GLU A 11 -0.05 -14.38 19.60
CA GLU A 11 -0.89 -13.27 20.07
C GLU A 11 -0.99 -12.20 18.96
N GLY A 12 -2.16 -12.08 18.32
CA GLY A 12 -2.40 -11.10 17.25
C GLY A 12 -2.82 -11.68 15.89
N ALA A 13 -2.81 -13.00 15.70
CA ALA A 13 -3.35 -13.63 14.49
C ALA A 13 -4.84 -14.03 14.62
N ASP A 14 -5.53 -14.13 13.49
CA ASP A 14 -6.85 -14.74 13.37
C ASP A 14 -6.76 -16.24 13.06
N GLU A 15 -7.91 -16.88 12.90
CA GLU A 15 -8.07 -18.31 12.60
C GLU A 15 -7.38 -18.79 11.30
N PHE A 16 -7.01 -17.87 10.40
CA PHE A 16 -6.29 -18.17 9.16
C PHE A 16 -4.79 -17.94 9.27
N GLY A 17 -4.30 -17.52 10.45
CA GLY A 17 -2.93 -17.09 10.69
C GLY A 17 -2.64 -15.69 10.14
N LEU A 18 -3.67 -14.90 9.82
CA LEU A 18 -3.54 -13.54 9.30
C LEU A 18 -3.58 -12.52 10.44
N PRO A 19 -2.98 -11.33 10.28
CA PRO A 19 -3.03 -10.30 11.32
C PRO A 19 -4.48 -9.87 11.59
N ARG A 20 -4.82 -9.73 12.87
CA ARG A 20 -6.10 -9.10 13.25
C ARG A 20 -6.09 -7.63 12.85
N PRO A 21 -7.17 -7.13 12.22
CA PRO A 21 -7.23 -5.75 11.79
C PRO A 21 -7.20 -4.79 12.97
N GLN A 22 -6.59 -3.63 12.75
CA GLN A 22 -6.66 -2.48 13.64
C GLN A 22 -7.74 -1.51 13.14
N GLN A 23 -8.29 -0.71 14.05
CA GLN A 23 -9.18 0.37 13.65
C GLN A 23 -8.42 1.38 12.77
N TYR A 24 -9.04 1.86 11.71
CA TYR A 24 -8.47 2.94 10.90
C TYR A 24 -8.65 4.28 11.63
N GLU A 25 -7.54 4.94 11.94
CA GLU A 25 -7.50 6.28 12.57
C GLU A 25 -6.90 7.35 11.64
N GLY A 26 -6.65 7.00 10.38
CA GLY A 26 -6.06 7.91 9.41
C GLY A 26 -7.02 9.01 8.95
N PRO A 27 -6.50 10.01 8.21
CA PRO A 27 -7.33 11.09 7.69
C PRO A 27 -8.40 10.55 6.73
N TYR A 28 -9.58 11.15 6.80
CA TYR A 28 -10.62 10.98 5.78
C TYR A 28 -10.38 12.01 4.67
N PHE A 29 -10.51 11.58 3.42
CA PHE A 29 -10.43 12.45 2.26
C PHE A 29 -11.59 12.15 1.31
N ASP A 30 -12.34 13.17 0.95
CA ASP A 30 -13.36 13.13 -0.08
C ASP A 30 -12.83 13.78 -1.35
N VAL A 31 -13.17 13.26 -2.53
CA VAL A 31 -12.80 13.88 -3.81
C VAL A 31 -13.26 15.35 -3.92
N ARG A 32 -14.30 15.74 -3.19
CA ARG A 32 -14.79 17.12 -3.10
C ARG A 32 -13.84 18.03 -2.33
N ASP A 33 -12.93 17.49 -1.53
CA ASP A 33 -11.94 18.27 -0.79
C ASP A 33 -10.97 18.97 -1.75
N TYR A 34 -10.78 18.45 -2.98
CA TYR A 34 -10.06 19.15 -4.05
C TYR A 34 -10.72 20.47 -4.48
N LEU A 35 -11.99 20.69 -4.15
CA LEU A 35 -12.70 21.95 -4.39
C LEU A 35 -12.57 22.94 -3.22
N GLY A 36 -11.87 22.55 -2.15
CA GLY A 36 -11.64 23.36 -0.95
C GLY A 36 -10.50 24.37 -1.09
N GLU A 37 -10.35 25.23 -0.06
CA GLU A 37 -9.36 26.32 -0.06
C GLU A 37 -7.92 25.82 -0.16
N ALA A 38 -7.61 24.63 0.38
CA ALA A 38 -6.26 24.04 0.35
C ALA A 38 -5.71 23.87 -1.07
N TYR A 39 -6.60 23.68 -2.07
CA TYR A 39 -6.23 23.44 -3.46
C TYR A 39 -6.79 24.51 -4.41
N ALA A 40 -7.28 25.64 -3.89
CA ALA A 40 -7.91 26.69 -4.68
C ALA A 40 -6.98 27.35 -5.71
N GLU A 41 -5.66 27.28 -5.49
CA GLU A 41 -4.65 27.80 -6.41
C GLU A 41 -4.32 26.83 -7.56
N ALA A 42 -4.72 25.56 -7.46
CA ALA A 42 -4.50 24.57 -8.50
C ALA A 42 -5.29 24.92 -9.77
N LYS A 43 -4.62 24.86 -10.92
CA LYS A 43 -5.23 25.15 -12.24
C LYS A 43 -5.85 23.91 -12.87
N SER A 44 -5.54 22.73 -12.35
CA SER A 44 -6.14 21.47 -12.78
C SER A 44 -6.22 20.47 -11.62
N LEU A 45 -6.99 19.40 -11.81
CA LEU A 45 -7.08 18.32 -10.83
C LEU A 45 -5.72 17.66 -10.61
N GLU A 46 -4.92 17.51 -11.66
CA GLU A 46 -3.57 16.94 -11.56
C GLU A 46 -2.66 17.78 -10.67
N GLU A 47 -2.74 19.12 -10.78
CA GLU A 47 -1.98 20.03 -9.91
C GLU A 47 -2.48 19.96 -8.46
N ALA A 48 -3.80 19.83 -8.24
CA ALA A 48 -4.36 19.65 -6.90
C ALA A 48 -3.91 18.33 -6.25
N ILE A 49 -3.88 17.24 -7.02
CA ILE A 49 -3.35 15.94 -6.58
C ILE A 49 -1.86 16.05 -6.24
N GLU A 50 -1.08 16.75 -7.07
CA GLU A 50 0.34 16.98 -6.82
C GLU A 50 0.60 17.80 -5.55
N MET A 51 -0.20 18.84 -5.31
CA MET A 51 -0.15 19.60 -4.05
C MET A 51 -0.43 18.71 -2.84
N ARG A 52 -1.48 17.87 -2.91
CA ARG A 52 -1.79 16.91 -1.85
C ARG A 52 -0.66 15.91 -1.62
N GLY A 53 -0.05 15.41 -2.70
CA GLY A 53 1.09 14.50 -2.61
C GLY A 53 2.31 15.15 -1.97
N ALA A 54 2.57 16.44 -2.26
CA ALA A 54 3.65 17.19 -1.63
C ALA A 54 3.42 17.38 -0.12
N ASP A 55 2.18 17.69 0.28
CA ASP A 55 1.79 17.80 1.70
C ASP A 55 1.93 16.45 2.43
N ALA A 56 1.46 15.37 1.81
CA ALA A 56 1.59 14.02 2.37
C ALA A 56 3.06 13.61 2.52
N PHE A 57 3.88 13.84 1.49
CA PHE A 57 5.32 13.59 1.56
C PHE A 57 5.98 14.37 2.71
N ALA A 58 5.65 15.65 2.89
CA ALA A 58 6.22 16.48 3.94
C ALA A 58 5.84 16.01 5.36
N GLN A 59 4.70 15.34 5.53
CA GLN A 59 4.27 14.76 6.81
C GLN A 59 4.96 13.42 7.11
N GLU A 60 5.43 12.74 6.08
CA GLU A 60 5.91 11.35 6.16
C GLU A 60 7.43 11.20 6.15
N VAL A 61 8.16 12.22 5.71
CA VAL A 61 9.62 12.22 5.76
C VAL A 61 10.15 12.51 7.16
N ASP A 62 11.21 11.81 7.54
CA ASP A 62 11.99 12.12 8.74
C ASP A 62 13.42 12.59 8.38
N PRO A 63 14.21 13.16 9.31
CA PRO A 63 15.58 13.60 9.01
C PRO A 63 16.50 12.47 8.54
N ALA A 64 16.30 11.23 9.00
CA ALA A 64 17.10 10.09 8.56
C ALA A 64 16.85 9.76 7.08
N ASP A 65 15.72 10.19 6.53
CA ASP A 65 15.43 10.03 5.12
C ASP A 65 16.28 10.85 4.17
N PHE A 66 16.98 11.86 4.70
CA PHE A 66 17.93 12.69 3.98
C PHE A 66 19.38 12.29 4.26
N LEU A 67 19.62 11.33 5.14
CA LEU A 67 20.94 10.77 5.38
C LEU A 67 21.23 9.73 4.29
N GLU A 68 22.23 10.01 3.45
CA GLU A 68 22.64 9.12 2.35
C GLU A 68 23.22 7.81 2.89
N GLU A 69 22.37 6.79 3.02
CA GLU A 69 22.76 5.37 3.03
C GLU A 69 22.32 4.66 1.74
N ALA A 70 22.01 5.41 0.67
CA ALA A 70 21.74 4.81 -0.62
C ALA A 70 23.04 4.20 -1.17
N SER A 71 22.95 2.95 -1.62
CA SER A 71 24.01 2.34 -2.44
C SER A 71 24.37 3.30 -3.59
N PRO A 72 25.64 3.39 -4.03
CA PRO A 72 26.01 4.26 -5.15
C PRO A 72 25.22 4.01 -6.46
N ASP A 73 24.54 2.87 -6.55
CA ASP A 73 23.68 2.48 -7.68
C ASP A 73 22.19 2.81 -7.45
N GLU A 74 21.85 3.58 -6.42
CA GLU A 74 20.48 3.90 -6.05
C GLU A 74 20.22 5.39 -5.84
N THR A 75 19.13 5.86 -6.44
CA THR A 75 18.61 7.21 -6.24
C THR A 75 17.28 7.12 -5.54
N ARG A 76 17.19 7.64 -4.33
CA ARG A 76 15.92 7.77 -3.62
C ARG A 76 15.04 8.80 -4.33
N LEU A 77 13.78 8.44 -4.59
CA LEU A 77 12.83 9.30 -5.30
C LEU A 77 11.77 9.89 -4.35
N GLY A 78 11.31 9.13 -3.37
CA GLY A 78 10.26 9.57 -2.45
C GLY A 78 9.71 8.45 -1.57
N ILE A 79 8.59 8.74 -0.92
CA ILE A 79 7.80 7.81 -0.13
C ILE A 79 6.43 7.69 -0.80
N ALA A 80 5.88 6.49 -0.82
CA ALA A 80 4.53 6.23 -1.30
C ALA A 80 3.83 5.21 -0.39
N GLU A 81 2.52 5.12 -0.53
CA GLU A 81 1.72 4.10 0.15
C GLU A 81 1.00 3.21 -0.87
N LEU A 82 1.07 1.91 -0.61
CA LEU A 82 0.38 0.89 -1.37
C LEU A 82 -0.76 0.35 -0.51
N TRP A 83 -1.82 -0.13 -1.15
CA TRP A 83 -2.88 -0.83 -0.46
C TRP A 83 -3.38 -2.05 -1.22
N ALA A 84 -3.89 -3.01 -0.47
CA ALA A 84 -4.65 -4.13 -1.01
C ALA A 84 -5.86 -4.36 -0.11
N GLU A 85 -7.02 -4.49 -0.72
CA GLU A 85 -8.28 -4.73 -0.01
C GLU A 85 -8.79 -6.16 -0.19
N SER A 86 -9.58 -6.57 0.80
CA SER A 86 -10.39 -7.79 0.79
C SER A 86 -11.71 -7.47 1.52
N THR A 87 -12.83 -7.79 0.89
CA THR A 87 -14.17 -7.58 1.45
C THR A 87 -15.02 -8.82 1.25
N TRP A 88 -15.88 -9.12 2.21
CA TRP A 88 -16.81 -10.24 2.12
C TRP A 88 -18.06 -9.97 2.95
N HIS A 89 -19.09 -10.78 2.71
CA HIS A 89 -20.34 -10.75 3.46
C HIS A 89 -20.53 -12.10 4.14
N GLU A 90 -20.63 -12.09 5.46
CA GLU A 90 -20.87 -13.31 6.21
C GLU A 90 -22.15 -14.02 5.75
N GLY A 91 -22.06 -15.34 5.55
CA GLY A 91 -23.16 -16.16 5.04
C GLY A 91 -23.47 -16.00 3.54
N ALA A 92 -22.89 -15.03 2.85
CA ALA A 92 -23.11 -14.79 1.41
C ALA A 92 -21.86 -15.05 0.56
N SER A 93 -20.68 -14.65 1.03
CA SER A 93 -19.40 -14.86 0.34
C SER A 93 -18.28 -15.24 1.30
N SER A 94 -17.25 -15.88 0.77
CA SER A 94 -16.06 -16.25 1.52
C SER A 94 -14.96 -15.20 1.34
N ARG A 95 -14.27 -14.89 2.45
CA ARG A 95 -13.02 -14.11 2.48
C ARG A 95 -11.96 -14.70 1.55
N ASP A 96 -11.25 -13.85 0.81
CA ASP A 96 -10.14 -14.27 -0.06
C ASP A 96 -8.83 -14.38 0.74
N VAL A 97 -8.71 -15.50 1.45
CA VAL A 97 -7.58 -15.76 2.36
C VAL A 97 -6.25 -15.89 1.62
N GLU A 98 -6.25 -16.38 0.37
CA GLU A 98 -5.00 -16.52 -0.41
C GLU A 98 -4.43 -15.16 -0.81
N ARG A 99 -5.29 -14.25 -1.29
CA ARG A 99 -4.91 -12.87 -1.58
C ARG A 99 -4.37 -12.16 -0.34
N GLU A 100 -5.05 -12.32 0.79
CA GLU A 100 -4.63 -11.71 2.06
C GLU A 100 -3.30 -12.27 2.56
N ARG A 101 -3.06 -13.58 2.43
CA ARG A 101 -1.77 -14.20 2.76
C ARG A 101 -0.63 -13.64 1.91
N ALA A 102 -0.87 -13.39 0.62
CA ALA A 102 0.16 -12.85 -0.26
C ALA A 102 0.63 -11.46 0.17
N VAL A 103 -0.28 -10.61 0.66
CA VAL A 103 0.07 -9.26 1.15
C VAL A 103 0.55 -9.25 2.60
N ALA A 104 -0.02 -10.08 3.46
CA ALA A 104 0.39 -10.21 4.85
C ALA A 104 1.78 -10.84 5.00
N ALA A 105 2.27 -11.55 3.99
CA ALA A 105 3.62 -12.09 3.96
C ALA A 105 4.70 -11.01 3.80
N ILE A 106 4.33 -9.80 3.36
CA ILE A 106 5.26 -8.70 3.14
C ILE A 106 5.62 -8.03 4.47
N GLN A 107 6.91 -7.80 4.68
CA GLN A 107 7.48 -7.28 5.92
C GLN A 107 8.37 -6.07 5.67
N GLU A 108 8.63 -5.31 6.75
CA GLU A 108 9.61 -4.23 6.71
C GLU A 108 10.97 -4.73 6.20
N GLY A 109 11.57 -3.96 5.28
CA GLY A 109 12.82 -4.30 4.61
C GLY A 109 12.66 -5.11 3.32
N ASP A 110 11.47 -5.66 3.04
CA ASP A 110 11.21 -6.34 1.78
C ASP A 110 11.36 -5.41 0.58
N ILE A 111 11.72 -6.03 -0.55
CA ILE A 111 12.02 -5.34 -1.80
C ILE A 111 10.98 -5.75 -2.85
N LEU A 112 10.21 -4.77 -3.31
CA LEU A 112 9.25 -4.94 -4.39
C LEU A 112 9.77 -4.22 -5.64
N GLU A 113 9.74 -4.84 -6.80
CA GLU A 113 10.02 -4.16 -8.07
C GLU A 113 8.70 -3.67 -8.68
N VAL A 114 8.74 -2.49 -9.32
CA VAL A 114 7.61 -1.94 -10.06
C VAL A 114 7.84 -2.16 -11.54
N GLN A 115 6.96 -2.91 -12.19
CA GLN A 115 7.10 -3.29 -13.59
C GLN A 115 5.91 -2.82 -14.41
N ARG A 116 6.18 -2.20 -15.57
CA ARG A 116 5.13 -1.87 -16.55
C ARG A 116 4.44 -3.14 -17.03
N CYS A 117 3.12 -3.07 -17.18
CA CYS A 117 2.31 -4.14 -17.73
C CYS A 117 1.22 -3.59 -18.64
N PRO A 118 0.60 -4.43 -19.49
CA PRO A 118 -0.60 -4.05 -20.22
C PRO A 118 -1.73 -3.63 -19.27
N THR A 119 -2.58 -2.70 -19.72
CA THR A 119 -3.69 -2.17 -18.90
C THR A 119 -4.75 -3.20 -18.56
N GLU A 120 -4.81 -4.29 -19.32
CA GLU A 120 -5.69 -5.44 -19.05
C GLU A 120 -5.26 -6.21 -17.80
N GLN A 121 -3.97 -6.16 -17.44
CA GLN A 121 -3.44 -6.80 -16.24
C GLN A 121 -3.58 -5.90 -15.01
N SER A 122 -3.39 -4.59 -15.19
CA SER A 122 -3.55 -3.58 -14.14
C SER A 122 -4.06 -2.29 -14.77
N GLY A 123 -5.16 -1.74 -14.25
CA GLY A 123 -5.72 -0.47 -14.72
C GLY A 123 -4.74 0.71 -14.60
N TYR A 124 -3.67 0.55 -13.81
CA TYR A 124 -2.61 1.55 -13.62
C TYR A 124 -1.49 1.46 -14.66
N GLY A 125 -1.42 0.36 -15.44
CA GLY A 125 -0.34 0.12 -16.41
C GLY A 125 0.98 -0.35 -15.80
N TYR A 126 0.98 -0.73 -14.52
CA TYR A 126 2.11 -1.35 -13.82
C TYR A 126 1.62 -2.25 -12.68
N VAL A 127 2.52 -3.10 -12.20
CA VAL A 127 2.32 -4.03 -11.08
C VAL A 127 3.50 -3.98 -10.13
N PHE A 128 3.26 -4.43 -8.89
CA PHE A 128 4.31 -4.67 -7.89
C PHE A 128 4.65 -6.15 -7.88
N ILE A 129 5.93 -6.48 -7.96
CA ILE A 129 6.40 -7.87 -8.02
C ILE A 129 7.46 -8.14 -6.96
N LEU A 130 7.49 -9.37 -6.46
CA LEU A 130 8.59 -9.89 -5.66
C LEU A 130 9.78 -10.27 -6.56
N THR A 131 10.93 -10.48 -5.92
CA THR A 131 12.18 -10.86 -6.60
C THR A 131 12.11 -12.22 -7.31
N ASP A 132 11.17 -13.08 -6.93
CA ASP A 132 10.89 -14.37 -7.59
C ASP A 132 9.91 -14.24 -8.77
N GLY A 133 9.43 -13.03 -9.07
CA GLY A 133 8.48 -12.73 -10.14
C GLY A 133 7.01 -12.83 -9.73
N THR A 134 6.70 -13.13 -8.46
CA THR A 134 5.32 -13.16 -7.96
C THR A 134 4.70 -11.77 -8.02
N VAL A 135 3.55 -11.65 -8.69
CA VAL A 135 2.77 -10.40 -8.74
C VAL A 135 1.97 -10.25 -7.45
N LEU A 136 2.16 -9.13 -6.77
CA LEU A 136 1.43 -8.79 -5.56
C LEU A 136 0.14 -8.03 -5.91
N PRO A 137 -0.93 -8.21 -5.13
CA PRO A 137 -2.21 -7.57 -5.39
C PRO A 137 -2.29 -6.12 -4.87
N TYR A 138 -1.14 -5.49 -4.62
CA TYR A 138 -1.05 -4.09 -4.24
C TYR A 138 -1.40 -3.16 -5.40
N THR A 139 -2.02 -2.05 -5.07
CA THR A 139 -2.21 -0.89 -5.93
C THR A 139 -1.74 0.36 -5.17
N PRO A 140 -1.53 1.50 -5.84
CA PRO A 140 -1.29 2.77 -5.15
C PRO A 140 -2.48 3.09 -4.24
N PHE A 141 -2.21 3.54 -3.02
CA PHE A 141 -3.28 3.82 -2.06
C PHE A 141 -3.99 5.13 -2.41
N HIS A 142 -3.24 6.17 -2.72
CA HIS A 142 -3.78 7.46 -3.08
C HIS A 142 -3.59 7.76 -4.58
N ASP A 143 -4.38 8.71 -5.08
CA ASP A 143 -4.24 9.26 -6.42
C ASP A 143 -2.85 9.90 -6.66
N TYR A 144 -2.31 10.56 -5.64
CA TYR A 144 -0.95 11.11 -5.70
C TYR A 144 0.12 10.02 -5.70
N ASP A 145 -0.10 8.86 -5.06
CA ASP A 145 0.81 7.71 -5.13
C ASP A 145 0.86 7.19 -6.57
N ASP A 146 -0.28 7.06 -7.25
CA ASP A 146 -0.32 6.66 -8.66
C ASP A 146 0.44 7.66 -9.55
N GLN A 147 0.16 8.95 -9.42
CA GLN A 147 0.87 9.97 -10.19
C GLN A 147 2.37 9.93 -9.95
N PHE A 148 2.79 9.73 -8.69
CA PHE A 148 4.19 9.59 -8.32
C PHE A 148 4.83 8.38 -8.99
N PHE A 149 4.21 7.19 -8.91
CA PHE A 149 4.73 5.99 -9.55
C PHE A 149 4.83 6.14 -11.07
N ARG A 150 3.81 6.68 -11.73
CA ARG A 150 3.82 6.88 -13.18
C ARG A 150 4.96 7.80 -13.62
N ARG A 151 5.13 8.93 -12.95
CA ARG A 151 6.26 9.85 -13.20
C ARG A 151 7.61 9.19 -12.91
N ALA A 152 7.71 8.40 -11.85
CA ALA A 152 8.94 7.70 -11.47
C ALA A 152 9.34 6.62 -12.49
N ILE A 153 8.38 5.84 -12.97
CA ILE A 153 8.55 4.84 -14.03
C ILE A 153 8.97 5.52 -15.34
N ASP A 154 8.28 6.60 -15.74
CA ASP A 154 8.60 7.35 -16.96
C ASP A 154 9.97 8.03 -16.90
N GLY A 155 10.44 8.35 -15.70
CA GLY A 155 11.77 8.90 -15.48
C GLY A 155 12.92 7.90 -15.52
N CYS A 156 12.65 6.58 -15.53
CA CYS A 156 13.70 5.55 -15.55
C CYS A 156 14.41 5.50 -16.93
N ARG A 157 15.74 5.42 -16.90
CA ARG A 157 16.59 5.26 -18.09
C ARG A 157 16.79 3.78 -18.42
N ASP A 158 17.38 3.52 -19.59
CA ASP A 158 17.75 2.16 -19.99
C ASP A 158 18.63 1.47 -18.93
N GLY A 159 18.18 0.30 -18.48
CA GLY A 159 18.84 -0.48 -17.44
C GLY A 159 18.50 -0.07 -16.00
N GLU A 160 17.79 1.04 -15.80
CA GLU A 160 17.27 1.41 -14.49
C GLU A 160 15.91 0.74 -14.25
N ARG A 161 15.67 0.36 -13.00
CA ARG A 161 14.39 -0.17 -12.51
C ARG A 161 13.91 0.60 -11.31
N LEU A 162 12.60 0.60 -11.11
CA LEU A 162 11.97 1.19 -9.96
C LEU A 162 11.74 0.13 -8.89
N VAL A 163 12.21 0.41 -7.68
CA VAL A 163 12.19 -0.53 -6.56
C VAL A 163 11.57 0.16 -5.35
N CYS A 164 10.71 -0.54 -4.64
CA CYS A 164 10.12 -0.12 -3.39
C CYS A 164 10.78 -0.89 -2.25
N ARG A 165 11.24 -0.18 -1.22
CA ARG A 165 11.65 -0.76 0.05
C ARG A 165 10.51 -0.61 1.04
N VAL A 166 10.01 -1.71 1.56
CA VAL A 166 8.92 -1.70 2.54
C VAL A 166 9.42 -1.09 3.84
N ARG A 167 8.69 -0.09 4.34
CA ARG A 167 8.93 0.57 5.63
C ARG A 167 8.05 0.01 6.73
N SER A 168 6.78 -0.23 6.41
CA SER A 168 5.82 -0.76 7.35
C SER A 168 4.65 -1.36 6.59
N VAL A 169 4.02 -2.34 7.21
CA VAL A 169 2.77 -2.96 6.74
C VAL A 169 1.78 -2.95 7.89
N VAL A 170 0.56 -2.49 7.63
CA VAL A 170 -0.51 -2.41 8.63
C VAL A 170 -1.78 -3.01 8.05
N CYS A 171 -2.46 -3.86 8.83
CA CYS A 171 -3.78 -4.36 8.50
C CYS A 171 -4.82 -3.54 9.26
N HIS A 172 -5.68 -2.84 8.52
CA HIS A 172 -6.89 -2.21 9.01
C HIS A 172 -8.11 -3.03 8.62
N GLY A 173 -9.21 -2.84 9.33
CA GLY A 173 -10.45 -3.52 8.98
C GLY A 173 -11.44 -3.56 10.12
N GLY A 174 -12.56 -4.20 9.82
CA GLY A 174 -13.64 -4.37 10.76
C GLY A 174 -14.50 -5.56 10.38
N ASP A 175 -15.10 -6.14 11.43
CA ASP A 175 -16.12 -7.18 11.32
C ASP A 175 -17.38 -6.63 11.97
N HIS A 176 -18.49 -6.62 11.23
CA HIS A 176 -19.79 -6.16 11.72
C HIS A 176 -19.81 -4.72 12.24
N ASP A 177 -18.87 -3.88 11.78
CA ASP A 177 -18.71 -2.50 12.24
C ASP A 177 -19.45 -1.48 11.38
N VAL A 178 -20.05 -1.92 10.26
CA VAL A 178 -20.88 -1.10 9.38
C VAL A 178 -22.35 -1.13 9.85
N PRO A 179 -22.90 -0.03 10.41
CA PRO A 179 -24.22 -0.08 11.06
C PRO A 179 -25.39 -0.38 10.12
N VAL A 180 -25.24 -0.10 8.84
CA VAL A 180 -26.25 -0.33 7.81
C VAL A 180 -26.14 -1.70 7.14
N ASP A 181 -25.04 -2.41 7.39
CA ASP A 181 -24.74 -3.72 6.81
C ASP A 181 -23.89 -4.52 7.79
N SER A 182 -24.55 -5.10 8.80
CA SER A 182 -23.86 -5.78 9.88
C SER A 182 -23.14 -7.03 9.42
N ASP A 183 -23.43 -7.58 8.24
CA ASP A 183 -22.81 -8.81 7.75
C ASP A 183 -21.58 -8.50 6.88
N PHE A 184 -21.29 -7.22 6.62
CA PHE A 184 -20.14 -6.78 5.88
C PHE A 184 -18.87 -6.82 6.72
N CYS A 185 -17.83 -7.41 6.15
CA CYS A 185 -16.49 -7.47 6.70
C CYS A 185 -15.49 -6.95 5.68
N TRP A 186 -14.44 -6.30 6.16
CA TRP A 186 -13.43 -5.70 5.30
C TRP A 186 -12.05 -5.71 5.94
N ARG A 187 -11.04 -5.80 5.09
CA ARG A 187 -9.62 -5.68 5.42
C ARG A 187 -8.94 -4.79 4.39
N VAL A 188 -8.05 -3.93 4.86
CA VAL A 188 -7.13 -3.13 4.06
C VAL A 188 -5.72 -3.35 4.58
N TYR A 189 -4.83 -3.80 3.71
CA TYR A 189 -3.42 -3.94 3.99
C TYR A 189 -2.71 -2.73 3.40
N SER A 190 -2.35 -1.77 4.24
CA SER A 190 -1.49 -0.65 3.85
C SER A 190 -0.03 -1.10 3.90
N CYS A 191 0.76 -0.70 2.91
CA CYS A 191 2.20 -0.95 2.82
C CYS A 191 2.90 0.35 2.42
N LYS A 192 3.61 0.95 3.39
CA LYS A 192 4.38 2.17 3.17
C LYS A 192 5.74 1.82 2.60
N VAL A 193 6.18 2.54 1.58
CA VAL A 193 7.41 2.22 0.85
C VAL A 193 8.30 3.44 0.61
N THR A 194 9.62 3.26 0.71
CA THR A 194 10.59 4.17 0.07
C THR A 194 10.78 3.73 -1.37
N VAL A 195 10.53 4.64 -2.30
CA VAL A 195 10.71 4.38 -3.73
C VAL A 195 12.10 4.84 -4.15
N VAL A 196 12.85 3.92 -4.76
CA VAL A 196 14.20 4.14 -5.25
C VAL A 196 14.30 3.73 -6.71
N ARG A 197 15.13 4.46 -7.45
CA ARG A 197 15.60 4.04 -8.74
C ARG A 197 16.90 3.29 -8.56
N ARG A 198 17.01 2.09 -9.14
CA ARG A 198 18.20 1.23 -9.02
C ARG A 198 18.76 0.92 -10.41
N ARG A 199 20.08 1.02 -10.57
CA ARG A 199 20.83 0.64 -11.78
C ARG A 199 21.25 -0.83 -11.78
#